data_AF-A0A953F7I8-F1
#
_entry.id   AF-A0A953F7I8-F1
#
_cell.length_a   1.000
_cell.length_b   1.000
_cell.length_c   1.000
_cell.angle_alpha   90.00
_cell.angle_beta   90.00
_cell.angle_gamma   90.00
#
_symmetry.space_group_name_H-M   'P 1'
#
loop_
_entity.id
_entity.type
_entity.pdbx_description
1 polymer ?
#
loop_
_entity_poly.entity_id
_entity_poly.type
_entity_poly.pdbx_seq_one_letter_code
_entity_poly.pdbx_strand_id
1 'polypeptide(L)' 'MKKSIIAVLVLLTPLSILAHPGHGHDNPLGPGHYVGNPEHALPLALTIAVAMFVVGYAVRTLSAKAQKKD' A
#
# COMPACT_ATOMS: atom_id res chain seq x y z
N MET A 1 12.06 10.19 15.90
CA MET A 1 10.72 10.33 16.55
C MET A 1 9.64 10.76 15.57
N LYS A 2 9.73 11.93 14.90
CA LYS A 2 8.69 12.43 13.98
C LYS A 2 8.36 11.49 12.79
N LYS A 3 9.37 10.85 12.18
CA LYS A 3 9.19 9.91 11.05
C LYS A 3 8.43 8.63 11.43
N SER A 4 8.59 8.16 12.67
CA SER A 4 7.95 6.95 13.18
C SER A 4 6.45 7.14 13.40
N ILE A 5 6.04 8.33 13.87
CA ILE A 5 4.63 8.67 14.05
C ILE A 5 3.90 8.75 12.70
N ILE A 6 4.55 9.33 11.68
CA ILE A 6 3.99 9.39 10.32
C ILE A 6 3.81 7.98 9.75
N ALA A 7 4.79 7.08 9.94
CA ALA A 7 4.66 5.70 9.48
C ALA A 7 3.51 4.94 10.16
N VAL A 8 3.33 5.14 11.47
CA VAL A 8 2.22 4.55 12.23
C VAL A 8 0.87 5.10 11.77
N LEU A 9 0.77 6.40 11.52
CA LEU A 9 -0.46 7.02 11.00
C LEU A 9 -0.81 6.49 9.60
N VAL A 10 0.17 6.30 8.72
CA VAL A 10 -0.03 5.70 7.39
C VAL A 10 -0.53 4.25 7.52
N LEU A 11 0.01 3.47 8.46
CA LEU A 11 -0.40 2.09 8.72
C LEU A 11 -1.82 1.96 9.30
N LEU A 12 -2.35 3.01 9.93
CA LEU A 12 -3.69 3.02 10.53
C LEU A 12 -4.80 3.48 9.59
N THR A 13 -4.47 4.04 8.42
CA THR A 13 -5.45 4.48 7.41
C THR A 13 -6.37 3.38 6.84
N PRO A 14 -5.98 2.09 6.67
CA PRO A 14 -6.88 1.09 6.09
C PRO A 14 -8.01 0.63 7.03
N LEU A 15 -7.96 0.96 8.33
CA LEU A 15 -9.00 0.57 9.30
C LEU A 15 -10.36 1.24 9.02
N SER A 16 -10.37 2.41 8.36
CA SER A 16 -11.60 3.13 8.03
C SER A 16 -12.46 2.43 6.97
N ILE A 17 -11.88 1.52 6.18
CA ILE A 17 -12.58 0.75 5.15
C ILE A 17 -13.49 -0.32 5.79
N LEU A 18 -13.14 -0.79 6.99
CA LEU A 18 -13.86 -1.86 7.67
C LEU A 18 -15.17 -1.40 8.33
N ALA A 19 -15.45 -0.10 8.39
CA ALA A 19 -16.61 0.47 9.07
C ALA A 19 -17.87 0.66 8.18
N HIS A 20 -17.80 0.39 6.87
CA HIS A 20 -18.96 0.51 5.98
C HIS A 20 -19.80 -0.78 5.93
N PRO A 21 -21.11 -0.74 6.23
CA PRO A 21 -22.00 -1.90 6.05
C PRO A 21 -22.04 -2.28 4.56
N GLY A 22 -21.63 -3.51 4.22
CA GLY A 22 -21.67 -4.05 2.85
C GLY A 22 -20.32 -4.54 2.29
N HIS A 23 -19.18 -4.26 2.95
CA HIS A 23 -17.89 -4.81 2.54
C HIS A 23 -17.56 -6.11 3.30
N GLY A 24 -17.48 -7.23 2.58
CA GLY A 24 -17.01 -8.53 3.09
C GLY A 24 -18.07 -9.59 3.38
N HIS A 25 -19.37 -9.26 3.39
CA HIS A 25 -20.45 -10.25 3.57
C HIS A 25 -21.05 -10.71 2.23
N ASP A 26 -21.43 -9.77 1.35
CA ASP A 26 -22.03 -10.09 0.04
C ASP A 26 -20.98 -10.24 -1.08
N ASN A 27 -19.77 -9.72 -0.86
CA ASN A 27 -18.67 -9.74 -1.80
C ASN A 27 -17.39 -10.12 -1.02
N PRO A 28 -16.99 -11.41 -1.01
CA PRO A 28 -15.90 -11.88 -0.16
C PRO A 28 -14.60 -11.16 -0.52
N LEU A 29 -13.83 -10.74 0.50
CA LEU A 29 -12.61 -9.91 0.39
C LEU A 29 -11.39 -10.62 -0.27
N GLY A 30 -11.63 -11.56 -1.18
CA GLY A 30 -10.58 -12.24 -1.93
C GLY A 30 -9.92 -11.33 -2.97
N PRO A 31 -8.76 -11.71 -3.52
CA PRO A 31 -8.06 -10.90 -4.54
C PRO A 31 -8.94 -10.56 -5.76
N GLY A 32 -9.83 -11.48 -6.14
CA GLY A 32 -10.80 -11.26 -7.23
C GLY A 32 -11.76 -10.11 -6.98
N HIS A 33 -12.05 -9.75 -5.73
CA HIS A 33 -12.88 -8.59 -5.39
C HIS A 33 -12.26 -7.28 -5.88
N TYR A 34 -10.95 -7.12 -5.70
CA TYR A 34 -10.26 -5.87 -6.07
C TYR A 34 -9.98 -5.75 -7.56
N VAL A 35 -9.95 -6.87 -8.29
CA VAL A 35 -9.70 -6.89 -9.74
C VAL A 35 -11.00 -6.91 -10.54
N GLY A 36 -12.04 -7.56 -10.00
CA GLY A 36 -13.32 -7.78 -10.70
C GLY A 36 -14.34 -6.67 -10.52
N ASN A 37 -14.16 -5.77 -9.53
CA ASN A 37 -15.12 -4.69 -9.28
C ASN A 37 -14.49 -3.32 -9.60
N PRO A 38 -15.15 -2.47 -10.43
CA PRO A 38 -14.57 -1.25 -10.97
C PRO A 38 -14.28 -0.17 -9.92
N GLU A 39 -14.98 -0.16 -8.79
CA GLU A 39 -14.77 0.77 -7.68
C GLU A 39 -13.36 0.68 -7.06
N HIS A 40 -12.69 -0.47 -7.24
CA HIS A 40 -11.33 -0.69 -6.73
C HIS A 40 -10.24 -0.33 -7.73
N ALA A 41 -10.58 0.01 -8.98
CA ALA A 41 -9.59 0.28 -10.01
C ALA A 41 -8.61 1.40 -9.64
N LEU A 42 -9.13 2.52 -9.13
CA LEU A 42 -8.31 3.66 -8.72
C LEU A 42 -7.50 3.39 -7.44
N PRO A 43 -8.09 2.86 -6.35
CA PRO A 43 -7.33 2.41 -5.18
C PRO A 43 -6.23 1.39 -5.51
N LEU A 44 -6.51 0.42 -6.39
CA LEU A 44 -5.55 -0.60 -6.80
C LEU A 44 -4.39 0.00 -7.60
N ALA A 45 -4.69 0.86 -8.57
CA ALA A 45 -3.67 1.54 -9.37
C ALA A 45 -2.74 2.40 -8.50
N LEU A 46 -3.29 3.17 -7.55
CA LEU A 46 -2.49 3.95 -6.60
C LEU A 46 -1.62 3.06 -5.73
N THR A 47 -2.16 1.95 -5.23
CA THR A 47 -1.42 1.00 -4.39
C THR A 47 -0.21 0.42 -5.15
N ILE A 48 -0.42 -0.01 -6.40
CA ILE A 48 0.65 -0.53 -7.26
C ILE A 48 1.71 0.53 -7.53
N ALA A 49 1.30 1.76 -7.87
CA ALA A 49 2.22 2.86 -8.15
C ALA A 49 3.10 3.20 -6.94
N VAL A 50 2.51 3.28 -5.74
CA VAL A 50 3.24 3.52 -4.50
C VAL A 50 4.20 2.37 -4.19
N ALA A 51 3.76 1.12 -4.33
CA ALA A 51 4.61 -0.05 -4.12
C ALA A 51 5.85 -0.03 -5.03
N MET A 52 5.65 0.24 -6.33
CA MET A 52 6.74 0.35 -7.30
C MET A 52 7.71 1.47 -6.95
N PHE A 53 7.20 2.64 -6.55
CA PHE A 53 8.03 3.76 -6.12
C PHE A 53 8.87 3.42 -4.88
N VAL A 54 8.26 2.81 -3.86
CA VAL A 54 8.93 2.41 -2.62
C VAL A 54 10.01 1.37 -2.89
N VAL A 55 9.70 0.34 -3.69
CA VAL A 55 10.68 -0.70 -4.06
C VAL A 55 11.83 -0.10 -4.86
N GLY A 56 11.53 0.73 -5.87
CA GLY A 56 12.57 1.40 -6.66
C GLY A 56 13.48 2.30 -5.81
N TYR A 57 12.89 3.05 -4.87
CA TYR A 57 13.64 3.87 -3.93
C TYR A 57 14.52 3.02 -2.99
N ALA A 58 13.99 1.92 -2.46
CA ALA A 58 14.72 1.00 -1.60
C ALA A 58 15.91 0.37 -2.36
N VAL A 59 15.70 -0.12 -3.57
CA VAL A 59 16.76 -0.70 -4.41
C VAL A 59 17.86 0.34 -4.69
N ARG A 60 17.48 1.56 -5.07
CA ARG A 60 18.44 2.65 -5.31
C ARG A 60 19.26 2.97 -4.07
N THR A 61 18.63 3.07 -2.91
CA THR A 61 19.32 3.42 -1.66
C THR A 61 20.24 2.31 -1.16
N LEU A 62 19.85 1.06 -1.34
CA LEU A 62 20.71 -0.09 -1.02
C LEU A 62 21.92 -0.16 -1.96
N SER A 63 21.71 0.04 -3.25
CA SER A 63 22.79 0.05 -4.26
C SER A 63 23.80 1.18 -4.01
N ALA A 64 23.32 2.38 -3.71
CA ALA A 64 24.17 3.52 -3.37
C ALA A 64 24.97 3.32 -2.07
N LYS A 65 24.43 2.57 -1.11
CA LYS A 65 25.16 2.20 0.12
C LYS A 65 26.23 1.14 -0.14
N ALA A 66 25.98 0.19 -1.04
CA ALA A 66 26.94 -0.84 -1.42
C ALA A 66 28.19 -0.22 -2.07
N GLN A 67 28.02 0.67 -3.05
CA GLN A 67 29.13 1.33 -3.75
C GLN A 67 29.98 2.28 -2.87
N LYS A 68 29.47 2.69 -1.71
CA LYS A 68 30.20 3.58 -0.78
C LYS A 68 31.01 2.82 0.27
N LYS A 69 30.89 1.49 0.29
CA LYS A 69 31.56 0.59 1.22
C LYS A 69 32.84 -0.02 0.63
N ASP A 70 33.02 0.11 -0.69
CA ASP A 70 34.24 -0.20 -1.45
C ASP A 70 35.17 1.03 -1.48
#